data_AF-A0A4Q3EDK2-F1
#
_entry.id   AF-A0A4Q3EDK2-F1
#
_cell.length_a   1.000
_cell.length_b   1.000
_cell.length_c   1.000
_cell.angle_alpha   90.00
_cell.angle_beta   90.00
_cell.angle_gamma   90.00
#
_symmetry.space_group_name_H-M   'P 1'
#
loop_
_entity.id
_entity.type
_entity.pdbx_description
1 polymer ?
#
loop_
_entity_poly.entity_id
_entity_poly.type
_entity_poly.pdbx_seq_one_letter_code
_entity_poly.pdbx_strand_id
1 'polypeptide(L)'
;MREALFIKQNSAKWKQYEAMQTPDPDELAKRFISLTDDLAYAKTFYPQSKTTAYLNGLTARLHQSIYKNKKEKSNRFILFWTQELPLLFKQYEKQLLYAFLFTVVFTLMGIISAKYDNNFVRLILGEGYVNMTNANIAKGDPFGVYKHENEFSMFFTIALNNIFVSFRCFISGVFFSLGTVYMLIRNGLMLGSFEYYFFAKGLGLQSILVIFIHGT
;
A
#
# COMPACT_ATOMS: atom_id res chain seq x y z
N MET A 1 -0.35 58.44 -6.48
CA MET A 1 -0.64 58.51 -7.93
C MET A 1 -2.11 58.90 -8.11
N ARG A 2 -2.53 59.52 -9.23
CA ARG A 2 -3.98 59.68 -9.53
C ARG A 2 -4.52 58.37 -10.11
N GLU A 3 -5.76 58.01 -9.80
CA GLU A 3 -6.37 56.74 -10.22
C GLU A 3 -6.28 56.51 -11.74
N ALA A 4 -6.56 57.54 -12.54
CA ALA A 4 -6.47 57.46 -14.00
C ALA A 4 -5.08 57.06 -14.51
N LEU A 5 -4.02 57.48 -13.82
CA LEU A 5 -2.63 57.18 -14.18
C LEU A 5 -2.27 55.74 -13.76
N PHE A 6 -2.78 55.29 -12.61
CA PHE A 6 -2.67 53.91 -12.15
C PHE A 6 -3.35 52.92 -13.12
N ILE A 7 -4.56 53.25 -13.57
CA ILE A 7 -5.30 52.48 -14.59
C ILE A 7 -4.52 52.46 -15.90
N LYS A 8 -4.02 53.61 -16.37
CA LYS A 8 -3.28 53.71 -17.64
C LYS A 8 -2.04 52.81 -17.64
N GLN A 9 -1.31 52.73 -16.53
CA GLN A 9 -0.09 51.93 -16.42
C GLN A 9 -0.37 50.42 -16.37
N ASN A 10 -1.43 49.99 -15.69
CA ASN A 10 -1.65 48.57 -15.38
C ASN A 10 -2.76 47.89 -16.22
N SER A 11 -3.62 48.65 -16.89
CA SER A 11 -4.76 48.10 -17.63
C SER A 11 -4.40 47.10 -18.72
N ALA A 12 -3.26 47.28 -19.41
CA ALA A 12 -2.78 46.32 -20.41
C ALA A 12 -2.45 44.96 -19.79
N LYS A 13 -1.76 44.98 -18.63
CA LYS A 13 -1.42 43.79 -17.83
C LYS A 13 -2.69 43.07 -17.36
N TRP A 14 -3.67 43.80 -16.82
CA TRP A 14 -4.93 43.20 -16.36
C TRP A 14 -5.71 42.54 -17.48
N LYS A 15 -5.81 43.18 -18.65
CA LYS A 15 -6.45 42.61 -19.84
C LYS A 15 -5.74 41.35 -20.32
N GLN A 16 -4.41 41.32 -20.29
CA GLN A 16 -3.64 40.14 -20.66
C GLN A 16 -3.93 38.97 -19.71
N TYR A 17 -3.97 39.22 -18.41
CA TYR A 17 -4.28 38.19 -17.41
C TYR A 17 -5.72 37.68 -17.52
N GLU A 18 -6.65 38.53 -17.93
CA GLU A 18 -8.06 38.14 -18.16
C GLU A 18 -8.24 37.34 -19.46
N ALA A 19 -7.51 37.69 -20.53
CA ALA A 19 -7.69 37.08 -21.85
C ALA A 19 -6.95 35.73 -22.02
N MET A 20 -5.76 35.59 -21.44
CA MET A 20 -4.93 34.38 -21.59
C MET A 20 -4.97 33.54 -20.34
N GLN A 21 -5.65 32.40 -20.38
CA GLN A 21 -5.50 31.38 -19.34
C GLN A 21 -4.19 30.61 -19.60
N THR A 22 -3.34 30.51 -18.57
CA THR A 22 -2.10 29.72 -18.62
C THR A 22 -2.25 28.47 -17.74
N PRO A 23 -1.87 27.28 -18.24
CA PRO A 23 -1.84 26.07 -17.43
C PRO A 23 -0.57 25.96 -16.56
N ASP A 24 0.41 26.85 -16.74
CA ASP A 24 1.65 26.86 -15.98
C ASP A 24 1.42 27.35 -14.53
N PRO A 25 1.65 26.50 -13.50
CA PRO A 25 1.46 26.87 -12.10
C PRO A 25 2.32 28.05 -11.65
N ASP A 26 3.56 28.14 -12.13
CA ASP A 26 4.49 29.20 -11.72
C ASP A 26 4.06 30.56 -12.28
N GLU A 27 3.57 30.55 -13.52
CA GLU A 27 3.01 31.74 -14.16
C GLU A 27 1.69 32.17 -13.49
N LEU A 28 0.81 31.23 -13.14
CA LEU A 28 -0.40 31.51 -12.38
C LEU A 28 -0.11 32.16 -11.02
N ALA A 29 0.88 31.64 -10.29
CA ALA A 29 1.30 32.21 -9.00
C ALA A 29 1.83 33.64 -9.14
N LYS A 30 2.70 33.90 -10.13
CA LYS A 30 3.22 35.25 -10.41
C LYS A 30 2.12 36.25 -10.75
N ARG A 31 1.15 35.84 -11.58
CA ARG A 31 -0.01 36.68 -11.94
C ARG A 31 -0.88 36.98 -10.72
N PHE A 32 -1.08 36.00 -9.84
CA PHE A 32 -1.86 36.15 -8.62
C PHE A 32 -1.21 37.11 -7.62
N ILE A 33 0.10 36.98 -7.39
CA ILE A 33 0.85 37.92 -6.54
C ILE A 33 0.72 39.33 -7.11
N SER A 34 1.00 39.52 -8.41
CA SER A 34 0.93 40.84 -9.05
C SER A 34 -0.47 41.48 -8.98
N LEU A 35 -1.54 40.69 -9.15
CA LEU A 35 -2.91 41.22 -9.04
C LEU A 35 -3.29 41.55 -7.60
N THR A 36 -2.80 40.77 -6.64
CA THR A 36 -3.02 41.02 -5.22
C THR A 36 -2.33 42.31 -4.77
N ASP A 37 -1.12 42.58 -5.27
CA ASP A 37 -0.39 43.83 -5.02
C ASP A 37 -1.16 45.04 -5.58
N ASP A 38 -1.62 44.95 -6.84
CA ASP A 38 -2.41 46.01 -7.48
C ASP A 38 -3.75 46.24 -6.74
N LEU A 39 -4.39 45.15 -6.30
CA LEU A 39 -5.63 45.20 -5.52
C LEU A 39 -5.41 45.83 -4.14
N ALA A 40 -4.31 45.50 -3.46
CA ALA A 40 -3.94 46.09 -2.17
C ALA A 40 -3.73 47.60 -2.33
N TYR A 41 -2.98 48.03 -3.35
CA TYR A 41 -2.80 49.44 -3.67
C TYR A 41 -4.15 50.13 -3.94
N ALA A 42 -5.00 49.54 -4.77
CA ALA A 42 -6.31 50.10 -5.10
C ALA A 42 -7.24 50.19 -3.87
N LYS A 43 -7.21 49.20 -2.96
CA LYS A 43 -7.97 49.25 -1.70
C LYS A 43 -7.48 50.36 -0.78
N THR A 44 -6.18 50.62 -0.71
CA THR A 44 -5.63 51.69 0.15
C THR A 44 -5.93 53.08 -0.38
N PHE A 45 -5.74 53.31 -1.69
CA PHE A 45 -5.83 54.66 -2.26
C PHE A 45 -7.17 54.98 -2.94
N TYR A 46 -7.91 53.97 -3.39
CA TYR A 46 -9.17 54.13 -4.15
C TYR A 46 -10.27 53.14 -3.67
N PRO A 47 -10.57 53.06 -2.36
CA PRO A 47 -11.39 51.98 -1.77
C PRO A 47 -12.78 51.84 -2.37
N GLN A 48 -13.41 52.94 -2.79
CA GLN A 48 -14.77 52.97 -3.35
C GLN A 48 -14.82 53.01 -4.88
N SER A 49 -13.68 52.82 -5.56
CA SER A 49 -13.60 52.89 -7.01
C SER A 49 -14.09 51.63 -7.73
N LYS A 50 -14.53 51.81 -8.98
CA LYS A 50 -14.81 50.67 -9.88
C LYS A 50 -13.56 49.83 -10.16
N THR A 51 -12.38 50.45 -10.12
CA THR A 51 -11.08 49.78 -10.31
C THR A 51 -10.84 48.74 -9.21
N THR A 52 -11.10 49.11 -7.96
CA THR A 52 -10.97 48.19 -6.82
C THR A 52 -11.94 47.01 -6.94
N ALA A 53 -13.18 47.26 -7.35
CA ALA A 53 -14.16 46.19 -7.58
C ALA A 53 -13.74 45.24 -8.73
N TYR A 54 -13.22 45.80 -9.83
CA TYR A 54 -12.70 45.05 -10.98
C TYR A 54 -11.53 44.15 -10.59
N LEU A 55 -10.52 44.71 -9.90
CA LEU A 55 -9.35 43.96 -9.44
C LEU A 55 -9.72 42.86 -8.45
N ASN A 56 -10.68 43.12 -7.56
CA ASN A 56 -11.17 42.12 -6.62
C ASN A 56 -11.82 40.93 -7.35
N GLY A 57 -12.66 41.20 -8.36
CA GLY A 57 -13.28 40.15 -9.18
C GLY A 57 -12.28 39.38 -10.04
N LEU A 58 -11.28 40.05 -10.61
CA LEU A 58 -10.22 39.40 -11.39
C LEU A 58 -9.36 38.49 -10.51
N THR A 59 -8.94 38.99 -9.35
CA THR A 59 -8.14 38.22 -8.37
C THR A 59 -8.91 37.02 -7.84
N ALA A 60 -10.21 37.15 -7.55
CA ALA A 60 -11.06 36.06 -7.08
C ALA A 60 -11.20 34.94 -8.13
N ARG A 61 -11.38 35.30 -9.41
CA ARG A 61 -11.43 34.31 -10.52
C ARG A 61 -10.10 33.56 -10.66
N LEU A 62 -8.98 34.28 -10.56
CA LEU A 62 -7.66 33.64 -10.64
C LEU A 62 -7.40 32.72 -9.45
N HIS A 63 -7.77 33.14 -8.23
CA HIS A 63 -7.69 32.31 -7.03
C HIS A 63 -8.47 30.99 -7.19
N GLN A 64 -9.70 31.05 -7.71
CA GLN A 64 -10.49 29.84 -7.99
C GLN A 64 -9.86 28.92 -9.04
N SER A 65 -9.12 29.48 -10.00
CA SER A 65 -8.41 28.68 -11.01
C SER A 65 -7.21 27.93 -10.43
N ILE A 66 -6.49 28.53 -9.47
CA ILE A 66 -5.37 27.90 -8.76
C ILE A 66 -5.87 26.79 -7.84
N TYR A 67 -6.98 27.02 -7.14
CA TYR A 67 -7.56 26.06 -6.20
C TYR A 67 -8.51 25.04 -6.84
N LYS A 68 -8.55 24.95 -8.18
CA LYS A 68 -9.35 23.94 -8.85
C LYS A 68 -8.70 22.57 -8.62
N ASN A 69 -9.37 21.72 -7.84
CA ASN A 69 -8.92 20.35 -7.58
C ASN A 69 -8.52 19.67 -8.89
N LYS A 70 -7.28 19.16 -8.94
CA LYS A 70 -6.81 18.29 -10.02
C LYS A 70 -7.79 17.13 -10.11
N LYS A 71 -8.59 17.09 -11.18
CA LYS A 71 -9.41 15.90 -11.47
C LYS A 71 -8.42 14.76 -11.73
N GLU A 72 -8.29 13.86 -10.76
CA GLU A 72 -7.58 12.61 -11.00
C GLU A 72 -8.20 11.96 -12.24
N LYS A 73 -7.34 11.54 -13.17
CA LYS A 73 -7.81 10.98 -14.43
C LYS A 73 -8.69 9.78 -14.08
N SER A 74 -9.89 9.69 -14.66
CA SER A 74 -10.85 8.58 -14.44
C SER A 74 -10.22 7.19 -14.58
N ASN A 75 -9.08 7.11 -15.28
CA ASN A 75 -8.31 5.89 -15.50
C ASN A 75 -7.29 5.52 -14.40
N ARG A 76 -7.22 6.25 -13.27
CA ARG A 76 -6.20 6.02 -12.21
C ARG A 76 -6.23 4.58 -11.67
N PHE A 77 -7.42 4.02 -11.45
CA PHE A 77 -7.58 2.66 -10.96
C PHE A 77 -7.02 1.63 -11.95
N ILE A 78 -7.37 1.73 -13.23
CA ILE A 78 -6.88 0.82 -14.27
C ILE A 78 -5.37 0.98 -14.45
N LEU A 79 -4.87 2.21 -14.43
CA LEU A 79 -3.43 2.52 -14.55
C LEU A 79 -2.62 1.87 -13.42
N PHE A 80 -3.13 1.93 -12.19
CA PHE A 80 -2.49 1.30 -11.04
C PHE A 80 -2.31 -0.20 -11.25
N TRP A 81 -3.38 -0.91 -11.63
CA TRP A 81 -3.36 -2.36 -11.80
C TRP A 81 -2.58 -2.82 -13.03
N THR A 82 -2.65 -2.07 -14.14
CA THR A 82 -2.04 -2.48 -15.42
C THR A 82 -0.60 -2.01 -15.60
N GLN A 83 -0.18 -0.95 -14.90
CA GLN A 83 1.15 -0.38 -15.08
C GLN A 83 1.91 -0.27 -13.77
N GLU A 84 1.38 0.45 -12.77
CA GLU A 84 2.15 0.79 -11.57
C GLU A 84 2.52 -0.43 -10.74
N LEU A 85 1.54 -1.30 -10.48
CA LEU A 85 1.75 -2.51 -9.69
C LEU A 85 2.72 -3.49 -10.39
N PRO A 86 2.53 -3.85 -11.68
CA PRO A 86 3.51 -4.68 -12.39
C PRO A 86 4.92 -4.09 -12.43
N LEU A 87 5.06 -2.78 -12.63
CA LEU A 87 6.35 -2.09 -12.63
C LEU A 87 7.02 -2.13 -11.25
N LEU A 88 6.25 -2.01 -10.16
CA LEU A 88 6.76 -2.17 -8.80
C LEU A 88 7.28 -3.60 -8.57
N PHE A 89 6.55 -4.63 -9.01
CA PHE A 89 7.04 -6.02 -8.93
C PHE A 89 8.34 -6.20 -9.70
N LYS A 90 8.44 -5.62 -10.90
CA LYS A 90 9.67 -5.68 -11.70
C LYS A 90 10.84 -4.95 -11.03
N GLN A 91 10.58 -3.81 -10.40
CA GLN A 91 11.59 -3.04 -9.66
C GLN A 91 12.17 -3.82 -8.49
N TYR A 92 11.36 -4.60 -7.78
CA TYR A 92 11.75 -5.35 -6.58
C TYR A 92 11.88 -6.86 -6.78
N GLU A 93 12.03 -7.31 -8.03
CA GLU A 93 12.05 -8.74 -8.38
C GLU A 93 13.17 -9.51 -7.67
N LYS A 94 14.33 -8.89 -7.43
CA LYS A 94 15.45 -9.52 -6.74
C LYS A 94 15.15 -9.77 -5.27
N GLN A 95 14.54 -8.80 -4.59
CA GLN A 95 14.16 -8.90 -3.19
C GLN A 95 13.07 -9.97 -3.01
N LEU A 96 12.09 -10.01 -3.93
CA LEU A 96 11.08 -11.05 -3.97
C LEU A 96 11.71 -12.43 -4.21
N LEU A 97 12.66 -12.52 -5.16
CA LEU A 97 13.40 -13.76 -5.42
C LEU A 97 14.18 -14.22 -4.18
N TYR A 98 14.86 -13.33 -3.47
CA TYR A 98 15.57 -13.70 -2.24
C TYR A 98 14.63 -14.21 -1.15
N ALA A 99 13.51 -13.51 -0.91
CA ALA A 99 12.50 -13.96 0.04
C ALA A 99 11.93 -15.34 -0.34
N PHE A 100 11.66 -15.55 -1.63
CA PHE A 100 11.21 -16.83 -2.17
C PHE A 100 12.25 -17.93 -1.96
N LEU A 101 13.51 -17.69 -2.33
CA LEU A 101 14.60 -18.66 -2.16
C LEU A 101 14.80 -19.02 -0.69
N PHE A 102 14.84 -18.04 0.21
CA PHE A 102 14.92 -18.31 1.65
C PHE A 102 13.76 -19.18 2.13
N THR A 103 12.54 -18.83 1.75
CA THR A 103 11.33 -19.59 2.12
C THR A 103 11.39 -21.03 1.62
N VAL A 104 11.79 -21.24 0.36
CA VAL A 104 11.95 -22.57 -0.24
C VAL A 104 13.03 -23.37 0.49
N VAL A 105 14.21 -22.78 0.72
CA VAL A 105 15.31 -23.44 1.41
C VAL A 105 14.90 -23.86 2.82
N PHE A 106 14.30 -22.97 3.61
CA PHE A 106 13.88 -23.31 4.96
C PHE A 106 12.70 -24.29 5.00
N THR A 107 11.81 -24.25 4.02
CA THR A 107 10.78 -25.29 3.85
C THR A 107 11.40 -26.66 3.58
N LEU A 108 12.37 -26.74 2.66
CA LEU A 108 13.09 -27.99 2.39
C LEU A 108 13.86 -28.48 3.61
N MET A 109 14.50 -27.58 4.36
CA MET A 109 15.14 -27.93 5.64
C MET A 109 14.13 -28.48 6.64
N GLY A 110 12.92 -27.90 6.72
CA GLY A 110 11.84 -28.40 7.56
C GLY A 110 11.42 -29.82 7.19
N ILE A 111 11.23 -30.08 5.90
CA ILE A 111 10.90 -31.41 5.36
C ILE A 111 11.99 -32.43 5.70
N ILE A 112 13.25 -32.09 5.42
CA ILE A 112 14.40 -32.99 5.65
C ILE A 112 14.54 -33.30 7.15
N SER A 113 14.47 -32.28 8.00
CA SER A 113 14.57 -32.47 9.45
C SER A 113 13.41 -33.30 10.00
N ALA A 114 12.17 -33.04 9.55
CA ALA A 114 11.01 -33.83 9.94
C ALA A 114 11.09 -35.29 9.46
N LYS A 115 11.79 -35.55 8.35
CA LYS A 115 12.03 -36.90 7.83
C LYS A 115 13.00 -37.72 8.67
N TYR A 116 14.08 -37.10 9.12
CA TYR A 116 15.17 -37.81 9.80
C TYR A 116 15.10 -37.75 11.33
N ASP A 117 14.34 -36.81 11.90
CA ASP A 117 14.11 -36.70 13.35
C ASP A 117 12.60 -36.77 13.67
N ASN A 118 12.22 -37.87 14.33
CA ASN A 118 10.84 -38.15 14.73
C ASN A 118 10.29 -37.12 15.75
N ASN A 119 11.15 -36.43 16.49
CA ASN A 119 10.74 -35.40 17.45
C ASN A 119 10.61 -34.02 16.82
N PHE A 120 11.19 -33.79 15.63
CA PHE A 120 11.26 -32.48 15.01
C PHE A 120 9.87 -31.90 14.70
N VAL A 121 8.94 -32.74 14.24
CA VAL A 121 7.56 -32.31 13.99
C VAL A 121 6.90 -31.80 15.27
N ARG A 122 7.11 -32.49 16.41
CA ARG A 122 6.56 -32.07 17.71
C ARG A 122 7.26 -30.82 18.25
N LEU A 123 8.56 -30.66 17.98
CA LEU A 123 9.30 -29.46 18.35
C LEU A 123 8.77 -28.21 17.63
N ILE A 124 8.46 -28.34 16.34
CA ILE A 124 8.05 -27.22 15.50
C ILE A 124 6.55 -26.92 15.61
N LEU A 125 5.69 -27.95 15.57
CA LEU A 125 4.23 -27.79 15.60
C LEU A 125 3.63 -27.83 17.01
N GLY A 126 4.40 -28.33 17.99
CA GLY A 126 3.94 -28.55 19.36
C GLY A 126 3.20 -29.87 19.55
N GLU A 127 3.32 -30.45 20.74
CA GLU A 127 2.68 -31.73 21.07
C GLU A 127 1.16 -31.67 20.98
N GLY A 128 0.55 -30.56 21.42
CA GLY A 128 -0.90 -30.38 21.39
C GLY A 128 -1.47 -30.47 19.97
N TYR A 129 -0.85 -29.77 19.02
CA TYR A 129 -1.27 -29.81 17.62
C TYR A 129 -1.12 -31.22 17.05
N VAL A 130 0.04 -31.86 17.24
CA VAL A 130 0.30 -33.22 16.73
C VAL A 130 -0.67 -34.25 17.32
N ASN A 131 -0.93 -34.19 18.62
CA ASN A 131 -1.84 -35.12 19.30
C ASN A 131 -3.29 -34.92 18.82
N MET A 132 -3.76 -33.68 18.74
CA MET A 132 -5.08 -33.35 18.19
C MET A 132 -5.21 -33.84 16.75
N THR A 133 -4.23 -33.57 15.89
CA THR A 133 -4.26 -33.99 14.49
C THR A 133 -4.25 -35.51 14.34
N ASN A 134 -3.49 -36.24 15.16
CA ASN A 134 -3.57 -37.71 15.18
C ASN A 134 -4.95 -38.23 15.60
N ALA A 135 -5.58 -37.61 16.61
CA ALA A 135 -6.93 -37.99 17.03
C ALA A 135 -7.97 -37.71 15.93
N ASN A 136 -7.82 -36.60 15.22
CA ASN A 136 -8.63 -36.21 14.06
C ASN A 136 -8.48 -37.21 12.90
N ILE A 137 -7.25 -37.60 12.57
CA ILE A 137 -6.97 -38.64 11.57
C ILE A 137 -7.61 -39.97 11.97
N ALA A 138 -7.49 -40.38 13.24
CA ALA A 138 -8.09 -41.62 13.73
C ALA A 138 -9.63 -41.62 13.67
N LYS A 139 -10.26 -40.45 13.76
CA LYS A 139 -11.71 -40.26 13.59
C LYS A 139 -12.16 -40.16 12.13
N GLY A 140 -11.24 -40.24 11.17
CA GLY A 140 -11.53 -40.08 9.75
C GLY A 140 -11.71 -38.63 9.30
N ASP A 141 -11.34 -37.64 10.13
CA ASP A 141 -11.39 -36.22 9.79
C ASP A 141 -10.04 -35.51 10.03
N PRO A 142 -9.01 -35.75 9.19
CA PRO A 142 -7.67 -35.23 9.40
C PRO A 142 -7.56 -33.72 9.58
N PHE A 143 -8.47 -32.97 8.96
CA PHE A 143 -8.47 -31.51 8.90
C PHE A 143 -9.57 -30.88 9.76
N GLY A 144 -10.15 -31.65 10.70
CA GLY A 144 -11.25 -31.19 11.56
C GLY A 144 -10.95 -29.90 12.34
N VAL A 145 -9.67 -29.61 12.62
CA VAL A 145 -9.24 -28.35 13.25
C VAL A 145 -9.69 -27.09 12.47
N TYR A 146 -9.83 -27.19 11.14
CA TYR A 146 -10.19 -26.07 10.29
C TYR A 146 -11.71 -25.94 10.04
N LYS A 147 -12.53 -26.86 10.57
CA LYS A 147 -13.96 -26.96 10.22
C LYS A 147 -14.91 -26.29 11.22
N HIS A 148 -14.41 -25.81 12.37
CA HIS A 148 -15.26 -25.40 13.48
C HIS A 148 -15.60 -23.90 13.53
N GLU A 149 -14.97 -23.08 12.68
CA GLU A 149 -15.24 -21.64 12.61
C GLU A 149 -16.03 -21.24 11.36
N ASN A 150 -16.82 -20.18 11.49
CA ASN A 150 -17.49 -19.54 10.36
C ASN A 150 -16.43 -19.09 9.32
N GLU A 151 -16.60 -19.47 8.06
CA GLU A 151 -15.69 -19.16 6.94
C GLU A 151 -15.28 -17.68 6.88
N PHE A 152 -16.22 -16.76 7.16
CA PHE A 152 -15.96 -15.32 7.18
C PHE A 152 -15.05 -14.93 8.35
N SER A 153 -15.29 -15.49 9.55
CA SER A 153 -14.45 -15.25 10.73
C SER A 153 -13.03 -15.80 10.53
N MET A 154 -12.94 -16.99 9.94
CA MET A 154 -11.67 -17.64 9.60
C MET A 154 -10.86 -16.79 8.63
N PHE A 155 -11.50 -16.32 7.54
CA PHE A 155 -10.86 -15.43 6.56
C PHE A 155 -10.28 -14.17 7.22
N PHE A 156 -11.05 -13.48 8.06
CA PHE A 156 -10.56 -12.28 8.75
C PHE A 156 -9.42 -12.59 9.72
N THR A 157 -9.51 -13.69 10.44
CA THR A 157 -8.47 -14.11 11.40
C THR A 157 -7.15 -14.41 10.68
N ILE A 158 -7.21 -15.16 9.58
CA ILE A 158 -6.05 -15.50 8.74
C ILE A 158 -5.48 -14.25 8.08
N ALA A 159 -6.33 -13.38 7.54
CA ALA A 159 -5.91 -12.12 6.93
C ALA A 159 -5.19 -11.22 7.94
N LEU A 160 -5.75 -11.05 9.13
CA LEU A 160 -5.12 -10.27 10.21
C LEU A 160 -3.80 -10.91 10.66
N ASN A 161 -3.76 -12.23 10.82
CA ASN A 161 -2.52 -12.95 11.17
C ASN A 161 -1.41 -12.68 10.15
N ASN A 162 -1.71 -12.81 8.84
CA ASN A 162 -0.75 -12.53 7.77
C ASN A 162 -0.29 -11.07 7.73
N ILE A 163 -1.19 -10.11 8.00
CA ILE A 163 -0.82 -8.70 8.14
C ILE A 163 0.14 -8.50 9.31
N PHE A 164 -0.14 -9.09 10.47
CA PHE A 164 0.74 -8.99 11.64
C PHE A 164 2.10 -9.65 11.40
N VAL A 165 2.14 -10.83 10.77
CA VAL A 165 3.39 -11.50 10.38
C VAL A 165 4.19 -10.61 9.42
N SER A 166 3.54 -10.09 8.38
CA SER A 166 4.17 -9.19 7.40
C SER A 166 4.72 -7.92 8.06
N PHE A 167 3.95 -7.31 8.95
CA PHE A 167 4.37 -6.12 9.68
C PHE A 167 5.56 -6.38 10.62
N ARG A 168 5.56 -7.52 11.32
CA ARG A 168 6.71 -7.95 12.15
C ARG A 168 7.95 -8.24 11.29
N CYS A 169 7.79 -8.91 10.15
CA CYS A 169 8.87 -9.13 9.19
C CYS A 169 9.47 -7.81 8.70
N PHE A 170 8.63 -6.82 8.40
CA PHE A 170 9.05 -5.49 7.97
C PHE A 170 9.82 -4.75 9.08
N ILE A 171 9.24 -4.62 10.28
CA ILE A 171 9.88 -3.91 11.41
C ILE A 171 11.20 -4.58 11.80
N SER A 172 11.21 -5.91 11.87
CA SER A 172 12.42 -6.66 12.24
C SER A 172 13.54 -6.53 11.20
N GLY A 173 13.23 -6.01 10.00
CA GLY A 173 14.19 -5.63 8.98
C GLY A 173 15.17 -4.53 9.40
N VAL A 174 14.82 -3.71 10.40
CA VAL A 174 15.70 -2.66 10.95
C VAL A 174 17.04 -3.22 11.46
N PHE A 175 17.06 -4.49 11.91
CA PHE A 175 18.28 -5.18 12.34
C PHE A 175 19.02 -5.81 11.15
N PHE A 176 19.31 -5.01 10.11
CA PHE A 176 19.98 -5.46 8.88
C PHE A 176 19.36 -6.73 8.27
N SER A 177 18.02 -6.82 8.30
CA SER A 177 17.24 -7.97 7.84
C SER A 177 17.45 -9.30 8.57
N LEU A 178 18.26 -9.38 9.63
CA LEU A 178 18.43 -10.60 10.41
C LEU A 178 17.11 -11.08 11.03
N GLY A 179 16.32 -10.14 11.55
CA GLY A 179 15.00 -10.44 12.10
C GLY A 179 14.03 -10.97 11.03
N THR A 180 14.06 -10.40 9.83
CA THR A 180 13.28 -10.88 8.69
C THR A 180 13.67 -12.30 8.30
N VAL A 181 14.97 -12.59 8.20
CA VAL A 181 15.46 -13.95 7.89
C VAL A 181 15.06 -14.94 8.96
N TYR A 182 15.15 -14.58 10.25
CA TYR A 182 14.68 -15.44 11.34
C TYR A 182 13.18 -15.78 11.23
N MET A 183 12.35 -14.79 10.87
CA MET A 183 10.93 -15.04 10.61
C MET A 183 10.71 -15.99 9.43
N LEU A 184 11.47 -15.84 8.35
CA LEU A 184 11.42 -16.76 7.19
C LEU A 184 11.86 -18.18 7.57
N ILE A 185 12.89 -18.33 8.41
CA ILE A 185 13.32 -19.63 8.95
C ILE A 185 12.15 -20.29 9.68
N ARG A 186 11.55 -19.57 10.64
CA ARG A 186 10.46 -20.14 11.45
C ARG A 186 9.25 -20.55 10.61
N ASN A 187 8.81 -19.70 9.70
CA ASN A 187 7.65 -19.99 8.84
C ASN A 187 7.97 -21.11 7.84
N GLY A 188 9.16 -21.11 7.24
CA GLY A 188 9.61 -22.16 6.33
C GLY A 188 9.72 -23.52 7.02
N LEU A 189 10.42 -23.61 8.16
CA LEU A 189 10.54 -24.86 8.92
C LEU A 189 9.17 -25.39 9.35
N MET A 190 8.26 -24.51 9.78
CA MET A 190 6.89 -24.85 10.13
C MET A 190 6.12 -25.44 8.94
N LEU A 191 6.12 -24.75 7.80
CA LEU A 191 5.47 -25.23 6.57
C LEU A 191 6.04 -26.56 6.11
N GLY A 192 7.37 -26.70 6.09
CA GLY A 192 8.02 -27.94 5.67
C GLY A 192 7.73 -29.12 6.59
N SER A 193 7.76 -28.90 7.91
CA SER A 193 7.42 -29.93 8.90
C SER A 193 5.97 -30.35 8.81
N PHE A 194 5.08 -29.37 8.61
CA PHE A 194 3.66 -29.58 8.41
C PHE A 194 3.41 -30.45 7.18
N GLU A 195 3.91 -30.04 6.02
CA GLU A 195 3.67 -30.79 4.78
C GLU A 195 4.24 -32.19 4.88
N TYR A 196 5.49 -32.34 5.32
CA TYR A 196 6.08 -33.66 5.51
C TYR A 196 5.22 -34.57 6.42
N TYR A 197 4.69 -34.03 7.53
CA TYR A 197 3.87 -34.78 8.47
C TYR A 197 2.60 -35.38 7.82
N PHE A 198 1.91 -34.62 6.97
CA PHE A 198 0.73 -35.12 6.25
C PHE A 198 1.11 -36.01 5.07
N PHE A 199 2.18 -35.69 4.34
CA PHE A 199 2.71 -36.56 3.28
C PHE A 199 3.10 -37.94 3.80
N ALA A 200 3.78 -38.01 4.95
CA ALA A 200 4.18 -39.27 5.58
C ALA A 200 2.98 -40.13 6.04
N LYS A 201 1.79 -39.53 6.18
CA LYS A 201 0.53 -40.20 6.56
C LYS A 201 -0.39 -40.48 5.36
N GLY A 202 0.08 -40.24 4.12
CA GLY A 202 -0.71 -40.45 2.90
C GLY A 202 -1.75 -39.35 2.62
N LEU A 203 -1.65 -38.19 3.30
CA LEU A 203 -2.61 -37.09 3.24
C LEU A 203 -2.04 -35.83 2.55
N GLY A 204 -0.87 -35.91 1.93
CA GLY A 204 -0.13 -34.76 1.40
C GLY A 204 -0.86 -33.94 0.33
N LEU A 205 -1.56 -34.58 -0.61
CA LEU A 205 -2.34 -33.83 -1.60
C LEU A 205 -3.53 -33.10 -0.97
N GLN A 206 -4.15 -33.70 0.04
CA GLN A 206 -5.25 -33.08 0.77
C GLN A 206 -4.75 -31.90 1.62
N SER A 207 -3.57 -32.01 2.25
CA SER A 207 -2.98 -30.92 3.04
C SER A 207 -2.71 -29.70 2.17
N ILE A 208 -2.12 -29.88 0.99
CA ILE A 208 -1.88 -28.77 0.06
C ILE A 208 -3.20 -28.07 -0.31
N LEU A 209 -4.24 -28.83 -0.68
CA LEU A 209 -5.52 -28.22 -1.06
C LEU A 209 -6.17 -27.47 0.10
N VAL A 210 -6.18 -28.06 1.29
CA VAL A 210 -6.79 -27.42 2.47
C VAL A 210 -6.02 -26.16 2.85
N ILE A 211 -4.70 -26.22 2.98
CA ILE A 211 -3.89 -25.09 3.44
C ILE A 211 -3.86 -23.95 2.43
N PHE A 212 -3.55 -24.24 1.16
CA PHE A 212 -3.32 -23.17 0.19
C PHE A 212 -4.62 -22.49 -0.26
N ILE A 213 -5.76 -23.16 -0.11
CA ILE A 213 -7.08 -22.57 -0.39
C ILE A 213 -7.60 -21.78 0.82
N HIS A 214 -7.43 -22.28 2.04
CA HIS A 214 -7.96 -21.61 3.24
C HIS A 214 -7.01 -20.54 3.80
N GLY A 215 -5.72 -20.63 3.48
CA GLY A 215 -4.66 -19.80 4.05
C GLY A 215 -4.24 -20.27 5.45
N THR A 216 -3.05 -19.87 5.89
CA THR A 216 -2.52 -20.02 7.26
C THR A 216 -2.22 -18.65 7.85
#